data_AF-A0A962XXD6-F1
#
_entry.id   AF-A0A962XXD6-F1
#
_cell.length_a   1.000
_cell.length_b   1.000
_cell.length_c   1.000
_cell.angle_alpha   90.00
_cell.angle_beta   90.00
_cell.angle_gamma   90.00
#
_symmetry.space_group_name_H-M   'P 1'
#
loop_
_entity.id
_entity.type
_entity.pdbx_description
1 polymer ?
#
loop_
_entity_poly.entity_id
_entity_poly.type
_entity_poly.pdbx_seq_one_letter_code
_entity_poly.pdbx_strand_id
1 'polypeptide(L)'
;MRKKPDITEFTTPKDPTAFLEGGIADAAEGAKKSDRLLSKTAQAEEVKRHGRGRVQKIFHFPEELAERLREEAFTQSRKMGTRVTEKDIVIEALNAYFNYI
;
A
#
# COMPACT_ATOMS: atom_id res chain seq x y z
N MET A 1 -12.76 -51.41 23.59
CA MET A 1 -13.15 -50.71 22.34
C MET A 1 -13.50 -49.28 22.72
N ARG A 2 -12.74 -48.26 22.28
CA ARG A 2 -13.01 -46.86 22.62
C ARG A 2 -14.23 -46.36 21.82
N LYS A 3 -15.22 -45.78 22.49
CA LYS A 3 -16.40 -45.19 21.85
C LYS A 3 -15.97 -44.02 20.96
N LYS A 4 -16.66 -43.83 19.82
CA LYS A 4 -16.46 -42.68 18.93
C LYS A 4 -16.77 -41.38 19.71
N PRO A 5 -15.98 -40.30 19.50
CA PRO A 5 -16.29 -39.01 20.08
C PRO A 5 -17.63 -38.49 19.55
N ASP A 6 -18.40 -37.85 20.43
CA ASP A 6 -19.69 -37.24 20.11
C ASP A 6 -19.45 -35.98 19.28
N ILE A 7 -20.14 -35.87 18.14
CA ILE A 7 -19.98 -34.78 17.15
C ILE A 7 -21.23 -33.91 17.05
N THR A 8 -22.19 -34.09 17.96
CA THR A 8 -23.48 -33.38 17.98
C THR A 8 -23.34 -31.85 18.05
N GLU A 9 -22.25 -31.34 18.60
CA GLU A 9 -21.93 -29.90 18.68
C GLU A 9 -21.64 -29.26 17.32
N PHE A 10 -21.14 -30.02 16.33
CA PHE A 10 -20.80 -29.51 15.00
C PHE A 10 -21.98 -29.47 14.03
N THR A 11 -23.07 -30.16 14.35
CA THR A 11 -24.30 -30.21 13.55
C THR A 11 -25.26 -29.05 13.79
N THR A 12 -24.98 -28.18 14.76
CA THR A 12 -25.80 -26.99 14.99
C THR A 12 -25.48 -25.92 13.92
N PRO A 13 -26.49 -25.41 13.19
CA PRO A 13 -26.27 -24.37 12.20
C PRO A 13 -25.80 -23.09 12.93
N LYS A 14 -24.53 -22.73 12.74
CA LYS A 14 -23.98 -21.46 13.23
C LYS A 14 -24.66 -20.32 12.47
N ASP A 15 -25.24 -19.41 13.22
CA ASP A 15 -25.95 -18.24 12.68
C ASP A 15 -24.94 -17.36 11.92
N PRO A 16 -25.10 -17.16 10.59
CA PRO A 16 -24.15 -16.40 9.77
C PRO A 16 -24.11 -14.91 10.13
N THR A 17 -25.10 -14.42 10.89
CA THR A 17 -25.17 -13.03 11.36
C THR A 17 -24.11 -12.72 12.42
N ALA A 18 -23.65 -13.72 13.20
CA ALA A 18 -22.60 -13.53 14.20
C ALA A 18 -21.25 -13.10 13.60
N PHE A 19 -20.98 -13.45 12.33
CA PHE A 19 -19.77 -13.01 11.64
C PHE A 19 -19.83 -11.53 11.23
N LEU A 20 -21.03 -11.03 10.89
CA LEU A 20 -21.22 -9.65 10.43
C LEU A 20 -21.06 -8.64 11.57
N GLU A 21 -21.44 -9.00 12.80
CA GLU A 21 -21.32 -8.11 13.96
C GLU A 21 -19.87 -7.84 14.36
N GLY A 22 -18.97 -8.82 14.21
CA GLY A 22 -17.55 -8.66 14.52
C GLY A 22 -16.80 -7.65 13.63
N GLY A 23 -17.28 -7.40 12.40
CA GLY A 23 -16.65 -6.46 11.47
C GLY A 23 -16.89 -4.97 11.79
N ILE A 24 -17.92 -4.66 12.58
CA ILE A 24 -18.30 -3.27 12.89
C ILE A 24 -17.36 -2.69 13.97
N ALA A 25 -16.89 -3.53 14.90
CA ALA A 25 -15.96 -3.11 15.95
C ALA A 25 -14.55 -2.78 15.39
N ASP A 26 -14.09 -3.49 14.36
CA ASP A 26 -12.75 -3.31 13.78
C ASP A 26 -12.67 -2.06 12.86
N ALA A 27 -13.80 -1.66 12.26
CA ALA A 27 -13.88 -0.44 11.44
C ALA A 27 -13.71 0.85 12.25
N ALA A 28 -14.08 0.86 13.53
CA ALA A 28 -13.99 2.03 14.39
C ALA A 28 -12.56 2.33 14.89
N GLU A 29 -11.68 1.33 14.96
CA GLU A 29 -10.29 1.52 15.37
C GLU A 29 -9.39 1.95 14.19
N GLY A 30 -9.72 1.54 12.96
CA GLY A 30 -8.99 1.92 11.75
C GLY A 30 -9.07 3.41 11.40
N ALA A 31 -10.19 4.07 11.72
CA ALA A 31 -10.39 5.49 11.42
C ALA A 31 -9.48 6.44 12.22
N LYS A 32 -8.92 6.00 13.35
CA LYS A 32 -8.02 6.83 14.18
C LYS A 32 -6.54 6.71 13.79
N LYS A 33 -6.17 5.73 12.96
CA LYS A 33 -4.78 5.54 12.49
C LYS A 33 -4.49 6.19 11.14
N SER A 34 -5.52 6.49 10.34
CA SER A 34 -5.35 7.20 9.06
C SER A 34 -5.13 8.71 9.19
N ASP A 35 -5.53 9.33 10.30
CA ASP A 35 -5.46 10.79 10.49
C ASP A 35 -4.08 11.31 10.94
N ARG A 36 -3.16 10.43 11.36
CA ARG A 36 -1.81 10.84 11.83
C ARG A 36 -0.71 10.80 10.76
N LEU A 37 -0.99 10.30 9.55
CA LEU A 37 -0.02 10.27 8.45
C LEU A 37 -0.30 11.30 7.34
N LEU A 38 -1.39 12.06 7.44
CA LEU A 38 -1.78 13.07 6.44
C LEU A 38 -1.30 14.50 6.76
N SER A 39 -0.47 14.69 7.79
CA SER A 39 -0.02 16.02 8.23
C SER A 39 1.39 16.39 7.80
N LYS A 40 1.81 16.12 6.56
CA LYS A 40 2.87 16.93 5.92
C LYS A 40 2.96 16.71 4.41
N THR A 41 2.14 17.45 3.68
CA THR A 41 2.50 18.28 2.51
C THR A 41 1.20 18.70 1.82
N ALA A 42 0.55 19.72 2.37
CA ALA A 42 -0.42 20.51 1.63
C ALA A 42 0.34 21.65 0.95
N GLN A 43 0.44 21.59 -0.37
CA GLN A 43 0.36 22.70 -1.34
C GLN A 43 1.07 22.29 -2.64
N ALA A 44 0.28 21.82 -3.59
CA ALA A 44 0.57 21.98 -5.00
C ALA A 44 -0.78 22.11 -5.72
N GLU A 45 -0.85 23.15 -6.53
CA GLU A 45 -2.03 23.77 -7.11
C GLU A 45 -2.88 22.84 -7.98
N GLU A 46 -4.13 23.27 -8.18
CA GLU A 46 -5.13 22.64 -9.04
C GLU A 46 -4.69 22.58 -10.51
N VAL A 47 -4.02 21.50 -10.89
CA VAL A 47 -3.97 21.07 -12.29
C VAL A 47 -5.15 20.14 -12.54
N LYS A 48 -5.98 20.53 -13.52
CA LYS A 48 -7.22 19.88 -13.98
C LYS A 48 -7.16 18.35 -13.81
N ARG A 49 -7.91 17.85 -12.82
CA ARG A 49 -7.98 16.44 -12.44
C ARG A 49 -8.72 15.64 -13.51
N HIS A 50 -8.01 15.17 -14.54
CA HIS A 50 -8.49 14.05 -15.36
C HIS A 50 -8.63 12.82 -14.47
N GLY A 51 -9.86 12.51 -14.04
CA GLY A 51 -10.23 11.28 -13.32
C GLY A 51 -9.50 11.09 -11.99
N ARG A 52 -10.22 11.11 -10.86
CA ARG A 52 -9.67 10.84 -9.51
C ARG A 52 -9.24 9.36 -9.31
N GLY A 53 -8.80 8.68 -10.36
CA GLY A 53 -8.28 7.31 -10.32
C GLY A 53 -6.77 7.32 -10.17
N ARG A 54 -6.22 6.33 -9.45
CA ARG A 54 -4.78 6.07 -9.48
C ARG A 54 -4.43 5.58 -10.88
N VAL A 55 -3.56 6.30 -11.58
CA VAL A 55 -3.03 5.87 -12.89
C VAL A 55 -1.73 5.11 -12.65
N GLN A 56 -1.71 3.83 -12.98
CA GLN A 56 -0.51 2.99 -12.92
C GLN A 56 -0.03 2.69 -14.34
N LYS A 57 1.27 2.87 -14.59
CA LYS A 57 1.93 2.45 -15.82
C LYS A 57 3.02 1.43 -15.48
N ILE A 58 3.11 0.39 -16.30
CA ILE A 58 4.13 -0.67 -16.17
C ILE A 58 5.13 -0.47 -17.30
N PHE A 59 6.41 -0.40 -16.96
CA PHE A 59 7.52 -0.31 -17.91
C PHE A 59 8.38 -1.56 -17.76
N HIS A 60 8.83 -2.10 -18.89
CA HIS A 60 9.84 -3.14 -18.90
C HIS A 60 11.21 -2.48 -19.02
N PHE A 61 12.07 -2.68 -18.04
CA PHE A 61 13.43 -2.18 -18.06
C PHE A 61 14.40 -3.28 -18.49
N PRO A 62 15.52 -2.93 -19.16
CA PRO A 62 16.66 -3.81 -19.28
C PRO A 62 17.14 -4.25 -17.89
N GLU A 63 17.66 -5.48 -17.79
CA GLU A 63 18.15 -6.07 -16.54
C GLU A 63 19.18 -5.17 -15.85
N GLU A 64 20.19 -4.72 -16.59
CA GLU A 64 21.23 -3.81 -16.08
C GLU A 64 20.66 -2.52 -15.48
N LEU A 65 19.59 -1.98 -16.06
CA LEU A 65 18.97 -0.75 -15.56
C LEU A 65 18.18 -1.01 -14.28
N ALA A 66 17.50 -2.15 -14.19
CA ALA A 66 16.78 -2.54 -12.98
C ALA A 66 17.75 -2.78 -11.81
N GLU A 67 18.90 -3.40 -12.05
CA GLU A 67 19.95 -3.58 -11.03
C GLU A 67 20.50 -2.23 -10.55
N ARG A 68 20.83 -1.32 -11.47
CA ARG A 68 21.30 0.03 -11.12
C ARG A 68 20.28 0.81 -10.29
N LEU A 69 19.00 0.77 -10.66
CA LEU A 69 17.93 1.43 -9.89
C LEU A 69 17.86 0.91 -8.45
N ARG A 70 18.01 -0.40 -8.27
CA ARG A 70 18.00 -1.04 -6.95
C ARG A 70 19.20 -0.62 -6.10
N GLU A 71 20.41 -0.64 -6.69
CA GLU A 71 21.64 -0.21 -6.01
C GLU A 71 21.58 1.26 -5.62
N GLU A 72 21.06 2.10 -6.51
CA GLU A 72 20.92 3.53 -6.28
C GLU A 72 19.92 3.80 -5.15
N ALA A 73 18.75 3.14 -5.16
CA ALA A 73 17.76 3.27 -4.09
C ALA A 73 18.35 2.89 -2.72
N PHE A 74 19.17 1.83 -2.67
CA PHE A 74 19.86 1.43 -1.45
C PHE A 74 20.90 2.46 -1.00
N THR A 75 21.70 2.95 -1.93
CA THR A 75 22.75 3.94 -1.67
C THR A 75 22.16 5.25 -1.18
N GLN A 76 21.12 5.76 -1.84
CA GLN A 76 20.40 6.95 -1.44
C GLN A 76 19.72 6.77 -0.08
N SER A 77 19.14 5.60 0.20
CA SER A 77 18.54 5.32 1.50
C SER A 77 19.54 5.43 2.64
N ARG A 78 20.75 4.89 2.44
CA ARG A 78 21.85 4.99 3.42
C ARG A 78 22.33 6.43 3.58
N LYS A 79 22.41 7.19 2.48
CA LYS A 79 22.90 8.57 2.48
C LYS A 79 21.91 9.54 3.15
N MET A 80 20.62 9.41 2.87
CA MET A 80 19.57 10.29 3.38
C MET A 80 19.11 9.91 4.80
N GLY A 81 19.42 8.69 5.25
CA GLY A 81 18.91 8.14 6.53
C GLY A 81 17.40 7.85 6.50
N THR A 82 16.78 7.91 5.33
CA THR A 82 15.35 7.65 5.10
C THR A 82 15.20 6.60 4.01
N ARG A 83 14.06 5.88 4.00
CA ARG A 83 13.81 4.88 2.96
C ARG A 83 13.53 5.56 1.63
N VAL A 84 14.36 5.29 0.64
CA VAL A 84 14.18 5.67 -0.77
C VAL A 84 13.86 4.41 -1.57
N THR A 85 12.84 4.47 -2.43
CA THR A 85 12.46 3.34 -3.30
C THR A 85 12.78 3.63 -4.75
N GLU A 86 12.90 2.57 -5.56
CA GLU A 86 13.07 2.69 -7.03
C GLU A 86 11.99 3.57 -7.67
N LYS A 87 10.75 3.49 -7.15
CA LYS A 87 9.64 4.36 -7.58
C LYS A 87 9.97 5.84 -7.38
N ASP A 88 10.60 6.20 -6.27
CA ASP A 88 10.89 7.59 -5.95
C ASP A 88 11.95 8.15 -6.89
N ILE A 89 12.98 7.36 -7.19
CA ILE A 89 14.01 7.69 -8.19
C ILE A 89 13.38 7.88 -9.58
N VAL A 90 12.51 6.96 -10.01
CA VAL A 90 11.84 7.07 -11.31
C VAL A 90 10.95 8.31 -11.38
N ILE A 91 10.21 8.64 -10.32
CA ILE A 91 9.40 9.86 -10.27
C ILE A 91 10.28 11.10 -10.36
N GLU A 92 11.38 11.15 -9.61
CA GLU A 92 12.32 12.28 -9.65
C GLU A 92 12.91 12.47 -11.05
N ALA A 93 13.37 11.39 -11.68
CA ALA A 93 13.92 11.43 -13.04
C ALA A 93 12.88 11.88 -14.07
N LEU A 94 11.64 11.38 -13.98
CA LEU A 94 10.55 11.79 -14.87
C LEU A 94 10.16 13.26 -14.66
N ASN A 95 10.07 13.70 -13.41
CA ASN A 95 9.80 15.11 -13.09
C ASN A 95 10.92 16.00 -13.63
N ALA A 96 12.19 15.60 -13.45
CA ALA A 96 13.32 16.33 -14.02
C ALA A 96 13.23 16.41 -15.55
N TYR A 97 12.90 15.31 -16.23
CA TYR A 97 12.73 15.27 -17.69
C TYR A 97 11.63 16.22 -18.19
N PHE A 98 10.46 16.24 -17.53
CA PHE A 98 9.35 17.11 -17.94
C PHE A 98 9.52 18.58 -17.53
N ASN A 99 10.29 18.85 -16.46
CA ASN A 99 10.56 20.20 -15.98
C ASN A 99 11.76 20.87 -16.67
N TYR A 100 12.47 20.16 -17.55
CA TYR A 100 13.63 20.68 -18.31
C TYR A 100 13.26 21.25 -19.69
N ILE A 101 11.96 21.50 -19.94
CA ILE A 101 11.40 22.14 -21.14
C ILE A 101 10.70 23.43 -20.69
#